data_AF-A0ABD5VKP9-F1
#
_entry.id   AF-A0ABD5VKP9-F1
#
_cell.length_a   1.000
_cell.length_b   1.000
_cell.length_c   1.000
_cell.angle_alpha   90.00
_cell.angle_beta   90.00
_cell.angle_gamma   90.00
#
_symmetry.space_group_name_H-M   'P 1'
#
loop_
_entity.id
_entity.type
_entity.pdbx_description
1 polymer ?
#
loop_
_entity_poly.entity_id
_entity_poly.type
_entity_poly.pdbx_seq_one_letter_code
_entity_poly.pdbx_strand_id
1 'polypeptide(L)'
;MATNDYELVLEVQNLTEYDDEIIEIPVMLELVELAKREIRAKAGIIDLEFFGTNDLYAERALFWLTCLFAKIKMGELENVHMSIGDIEQRTLRADEDGEDAVVWKQEFQDYMARVQPSENLFGIRSVGRSDRTYSYE
;
A
#
# COMPACT_ATOMS: atom_id res chain seq x y z
N MET A 1 9.25 -4.00 -15.21
CA MET A 1 9.55 -4.03 -13.78
C MET A 1 10.64 -3.04 -13.59
N ALA A 2 10.39 -2.09 -12.71
CA ALA A 2 11.30 -1.01 -12.48
C ALA A 2 12.56 -1.52 -11.77
N THR A 3 13.71 -0.97 -12.13
CA THR A 3 15.00 -1.22 -11.47
C THR A 3 15.41 -0.07 -10.56
N ASN A 4 14.66 1.02 -10.58
CA ASN A 4 14.89 2.22 -9.79
C ASN A 4 13.58 3.02 -9.64
N ASP A 5 13.60 4.02 -8.77
CA ASP A 5 12.42 4.84 -8.46
C ASP A 5 11.87 5.59 -9.66
N TYR A 6 12.75 6.09 -10.54
CA TYR A 6 12.33 6.84 -11.71
C TYR A 6 11.59 5.95 -12.71
N GLU A 7 12.10 4.74 -12.97
CA GLU A 7 11.40 3.74 -13.78
C GLU A 7 10.07 3.34 -13.15
N LEU A 8 9.98 3.24 -11.82
CA LEU A 8 8.74 2.92 -11.12
C LEU A 8 7.72 4.05 -11.29
N VAL A 9 8.14 5.30 -11.19
CA VAL A 9 7.28 6.47 -11.46
C VAL A 9 6.76 6.42 -12.89
N LEU A 10 7.61 6.15 -13.89
CA LEU A 10 7.17 6.02 -15.28
C LEU A 10 6.16 4.88 -15.48
N GLU A 11 6.35 3.72 -14.83
CA GLU A 11 5.37 2.64 -14.86
C GLU A 11 4.04 3.08 -14.23
N VAL A 12 4.07 3.80 -13.10
CA VAL A 12 2.87 4.31 -12.40
C VAL A 12 2.13 5.32 -13.27
N GLN A 13 2.83 6.29 -13.87
CA GLN A 13 2.22 7.27 -14.77
C GLN A 13 1.58 6.60 -15.98
N ASN A 14 2.22 5.57 -16.54
CA ASN A 14 1.67 4.83 -17.67
C ASN A 14 0.40 4.04 -17.32
N LEU A 15 0.27 3.55 -16.07
CA LEU A 15 -0.94 2.85 -15.62
C LEU A 15 -2.07 3.82 -15.24
N THR A 16 -1.73 4.89 -14.55
CA THR A 16 -2.70 5.84 -13.96
C THR A 16 -3.08 6.98 -14.90
N GLU A 17 -2.35 7.13 -16.02
CA GLU A 17 -2.46 8.26 -16.95
C GLU A 17 -2.15 9.63 -16.31
N TYR A 18 -1.54 9.64 -15.11
CA TYR A 18 -1.07 10.86 -14.44
C TYR A 18 0.26 11.31 -15.01
N ASP A 19 0.22 12.03 -16.13
CA ASP A 19 1.41 12.66 -16.70
C ASP A 19 1.98 13.78 -15.80
N ASP A 20 3.11 14.35 -16.22
CA ASP A 20 3.83 15.41 -15.50
C ASP A 20 3.02 16.72 -15.38
N GLU A 21 1.95 16.90 -16.19
CA GLU A 21 1.05 18.05 -16.06
C GLU A 21 0.02 17.85 -14.93
N ILE A 22 -0.30 16.58 -14.60
CA ILE A 22 -1.24 16.23 -13.53
C ILE A 22 -0.51 16.10 -12.19
N ILE A 23 0.54 15.26 -12.15
CA ILE A 23 1.41 15.11 -10.98
C ILE A 23 2.86 15.17 -11.45
N GLU A 24 3.55 16.24 -11.04
CA GLU A 24 4.95 16.42 -11.37
C GLU A 24 5.80 15.22 -10.86
N ILE A 25 6.79 14.81 -11.65
CA ILE A 25 7.70 13.69 -11.31
C ILE A 25 8.32 13.83 -9.89
N PRO A 26 8.79 15.01 -9.44
CA PRO A 26 9.32 15.17 -8.08
C PRO A 26 8.29 14.81 -7.01
N VAL A 27 7.02 15.16 -7.21
CA VAL A 27 5.93 14.82 -6.28
C VAL A 27 5.67 13.32 -6.28
N MET A 28 5.70 12.67 -7.45
CA MET A 28 5.62 11.20 -7.54
C MET A 28 6.76 10.51 -6.80
N LEU A 29 7.99 11.02 -6.91
CA LEU A 29 9.13 10.48 -6.16
C LEU A 29 8.96 10.63 -4.65
N GLU A 30 8.35 11.72 -4.17
CA GLU A 30 7.99 11.86 -2.75
C GLU A 30 6.95 10.81 -2.31
N LEU A 31 5.97 10.49 -3.16
CA LEU A 31 5.00 9.42 -2.89
C LEU A 31 5.67 8.04 -2.85
N VAL A 32 6.63 7.78 -3.72
CA VAL A 32 7.43 6.54 -3.71
C VAL A 32 8.21 6.43 -2.39
N GLU A 33 8.87 7.49 -1.94
CA GLU A 33 9.59 7.48 -0.66
C GLU A 33 8.66 7.28 0.54
N LEU A 34 7.47 7.87 0.51
CA LEU A 34 6.44 7.63 1.53
C LEU A 34 5.98 6.17 1.51
N ALA A 35 5.71 5.61 0.33
CA ALA A 35 5.30 4.23 0.14
C ALA A 35 6.36 3.24 0.65
N LYS A 36 7.64 3.47 0.32
CA LYS A 36 8.76 2.68 0.86
C LYS A 36 8.80 2.68 2.39
N ARG A 37 8.60 3.86 3.01
CA ARG A 37 8.60 4.00 4.48
C ARG A 37 7.47 3.18 5.10
N GLU A 38 6.27 3.28 4.55
CA GLU A 38 5.11 2.53 5.03
C GLU A 38 5.29 1.01 4.84
N ILE A 39 5.82 0.57 3.69
CA ILE A 39 6.09 -0.84 3.43
C ILE A 39 7.13 -1.40 4.41
N ARG A 40 8.24 -0.69 4.63
CA ARG A 40 9.25 -1.09 5.63
C ARG A 40 8.65 -1.20 7.03
N ALA A 41 7.84 -0.21 7.42
CA ALA A 41 7.17 -0.19 8.73
C ALA A 41 6.22 -1.39 8.89
N LYS A 42 5.47 -1.74 7.84
CA LYS A 42 4.53 -2.86 7.85
C LYS A 42 5.20 -4.23 7.75
N ALA A 43 6.26 -4.35 6.94
CA ALA A 43 7.03 -5.58 6.79
C ALA A 43 7.88 -5.86 8.03
N GLY A 44 8.21 -4.84 8.82
CA GLY A 44 9.15 -4.95 9.94
C GLY A 44 10.60 -5.11 9.48
N ILE A 45 10.90 -4.84 8.20
CA ILE A 45 12.23 -4.97 7.60
C ILE A 45 12.74 -3.55 7.28
N ILE A 46 13.73 -3.08 8.05
CA ILE A 46 14.29 -1.73 7.91
C ILE A 46 15.06 -1.59 6.58
N ASP A 47 15.93 -2.55 6.29
CA ASP A 47 16.80 -2.55 5.12
C ASP A 47 16.19 -3.35 3.96
N LEU A 48 14.87 -3.25 3.77
CA LEU A 48 14.18 -3.90 2.66
C LEU A 48 14.68 -3.32 1.34
N GLU A 49 15.20 -4.19 0.48
CA GLU A 49 15.62 -3.87 -0.88
C GLU A 49 14.40 -3.97 -1.80
N PHE A 50 14.00 -2.84 -2.39
CA PHE A 50 12.84 -2.78 -3.28
C PHE A 50 13.15 -3.17 -4.72
N PHE A 51 14.40 -2.97 -5.16
CA PHE A 51 14.82 -3.19 -6.54
C PHE A 51 15.96 -4.22 -6.57
N GLY A 52 15.61 -5.49 -6.36
CA GLY A 52 16.56 -6.60 -6.39
C GLY A 52 16.12 -7.67 -7.39
N THR A 53 17.10 -8.36 -7.99
CA THR A 53 16.84 -9.45 -8.96
C THR A 53 16.06 -10.63 -8.35
N ASN A 54 16.08 -10.76 -7.03
CA ASN A 54 15.46 -11.86 -6.29
C ASN A 54 14.17 -11.48 -5.56
N ASP A 55 13.81 -10.20 -5.46
CA ASP A 55 12.70 -9.74 -4.63
C ASP A 55 11.65 -8.97 -5.45
N LEU A 56 11.08 -9.68 -6.42
CA LEU A 56 10.06 -9.19 -7.34
C LEU A 56 8.78 -8.73 -6.62
N TYR A 57 8.55 -9.20 -5.39
CA TYR A 57 7.35 -8.88 -4.63
C TYR A 57 7.44 -7.52 -3.94
N ALA A 58 8.63 -7.10 -3.50
CA ALA A 58 8.84 -5.80 -2.87
C ALA A 58 8.61 -4.66 -3.88
N GLU A 59 9.13 -4.80 -5.10
CA GLU A 59 8.89 -3.85 -6.19
C GLU A 59 7.41 -3.74 -6.52
N ARG A 60 6.71 -4.88 -6.66
CA ARG A 60 5.28 -4.88 -7.00
C ARG A 60 4.41 -4.32 -5.89
N ALA A 61 4.72 -4.63 -4.64
CA ALA A 61 4.05 -3.99 -3.51
C ALA A 61 4.26 -2.46 -3.52
N LEU A 62 5.48 -2.00 -3.81
CA LEU A 62 5.78 -0.58 -3.92
C LEU A 62 5.02 0.09 -5.07
N PHE A 63 4.95 -0.57 -6.24
CA PHE A 63 4.21 -0.09 -7.40
C PHE A 63 2.73 0.13 -7.08
N TRP A 64 2.03 -0.88 -6.56
CA TRP A 64 0.60 -0.79 -6.27
C TRP A 64 0.28 0.21 -5.16
N LEU A 65 1.13 0.28 -4.12
CA LEU A 65 0.95 1.28 -3.07
C LEU A 65 1.13 2.70 -3.60
N THR A 66 2.09 2.92 -4.50
CA THR A 66 2.32 4.22 -5.13
C THR A 66 1.14 4.63 -6.00
N CYS A 67 0.54 3.70 -6.76
CA CYS A 67 -0.69 3.95 -7.53
C CYS A 67 -1.85 4.39 -6.62
N LEU A 68 -2.03 3.73 -5.47
CA LEU A 68 -3.06 4.11 -4.49
C LEU A 68 -2.78 5.49 -3.89
N PHE A 69 -1.52 5.78 -3.53
CA PHE A 69 -1.14 7.10 -3.01
C PHE A 69 -1.33 8.22 -4.03
N ALA A 70 -1.08 7.94 -5.32
CA ALA A 70 -1.38 8.87 -6.40
C ALA A 70 -2.88 9.18 -6.48
N LYS A 71 -3.76 8.17 -6.48
CA LYS A 71 -5.22 8.36 -6.44
C LYS A 71 -5.68 9.14 -5.21
N ILE A 72 -5.11 8.85 -4.04
CA ILE A 72 -5.38 9.62 -2.81
C ILE A 72 -4.94 11.08 -2.97
N LYS A 73 -3.77 11.33 -3.55
CA LYS A 73 -3.24 12.67 -3.79
C LYS A 73 -4.13 13.48 -4.73
N MET A 74 -4.69 12.84 -5.75
CA MET A 74 -5.65 13.45 -6.68
C MET A 74 -7.04 13.70 -6.07
N GLY A 75 -7.31 13.15 -4.87
CA GLY A 75 -8.60 13.27 -4.22
C GLY A 75 -9.67 12.35 -4.80
N GLU A 76 -9.30 11.40 -5.66
CA GLU A 76 -10.22 10.39 -6.22
C GLU A 76 -10.64 9.37 -5.16
N LEU A 77 -9.84 9.20 -4.10
CA LEU A 77 -10.18 8.38 -2.94
C LEU A 77 -10.58 9.26 -1.76
N GLU A 78 -11.89 9.50 -1.65
CA GLU A 78 -12.43 10.35 -0.58
C GLU A 78 -12.12 9.81 0.82
N ASN A 79 -11.63 10.69 1.69
CA ASN A 79 -11.39 10.43 3.11
C ASN A 79 -10.41 9.28 3.41
N VAL A 80 -9.52 8.95 2.48
CA VAL A 80 -8.41 8.01 2.71
C VAL A 80 -7.13 8.80 2.96
N HIS A 81 -6.41 8.50 4.03
CA HIS A 81 -5.09 9.04 4.30
C HIS A 81 -3.99 8.20 3.64
N MET A 82 -2.85 8.82 3.32
CA MET A 82 -1.67 8.12 2.78
C MET A 82 -0.97 7.29 3.86
N SER A 83 -1.64 6.23 4.33
CA SER A 83 -1.09 5.23 5.24
C SER A 83 -1.71 3.87 4.94
N ILE A 84 -0.89 2.82 5.01
CA ILE A 84 -1.36 1.46 4.74
C ILE A 84 -2.49 1.06 5.70
N GLY A 85 -2.41 1.49 6.97
CA GLY A 85 -3.41 1.13 7.98
C GLY A 85 -4.81 1.64 7.65
N ASP A 86 -4.92 2.84 7.08
CA ASP A 86 -6.21 3.42 6.67
C ASP A 86 -6.72 2.79 5.36
N ILE A 87 -5.81 2.55 4.40
CA ILE A 87 -6.12 1.82 3.16
C ILE A 87 -6.69 0.44 3.47
N GLU A 88 -6.14 -0.30 4.44
CA GLU A 88 -6.63 -1.64 4.79
C GLU A 88 -7.99 -1.64 5.47
N GLN A 89 -8.19 -0.76 6.44
CA GLN A 89 -9.40 -0.70 7.25
C GLN A 89 -10.62 -0.20 6.46
N ARG A 90 -10.40 0.58 5.40
CA ARG A 90 -11.51 1.07 4.58
C ARG A 90 -11.96 0.08 3.52
N THR A 91 -13.27 -0.09 3.45
CA THR A 91 -13.95 -0.63 2.27
C THR A 91 -13.91 0.45 1.20
N LEU A 92 -12.96 0.35 0.27
CA LEU A 92 -13.02 1.09 -0.98
C LEU A 92 -14.32 0.66 -1.66
N ARG A 93 -15.21 1.61 -1.97
CA ARG A 93 -16.45 1.31 -2.66
C ARG A 93 -16.11 1.12 -4.13
N ALA A 94 -16.62 0.04 -4.73
CA ALA A 94 -16.58 -0.17 -6.17
C ALA A 94 -17.71 0.65 -6.81
N ASP A 95 -17.62 1.98 -6.74
CA ASP A 95 -18.23 2.82 -7.77
C ASP A 95 -17.28 2.91 -8.98
N GLU A 96 -17.72 3.53 -10.07
CA GLU A 96 -17.02 3.52 -11.37
C GLU A 96 -15.56 3.98 -11.29
N ASP A 97 -15.19 4.87 -10.35
CA ASP A 97 -13.80 5.32 -10.12
C ASP A 97 -13.03 4.48 -9.09
N GLY A 98 -13.76 3.80 -8.20
CA GLY A 98 -13.22 3.01 -7.09
C GLY A 98 -12.93 1.54 -7.43
N GLU A 99 -13.46 1.01 -8.53
CA GLU A 99 -13.26 -0.39 -8.94
C GLU A 99 -11.77 -0.72 -9.16
N ASP A 100 -11.03 0.14 -9.86
CA ASP A 100 -9.58 0.00 -10.05
C ASP A 100 -8.82 0.04 -8.73
N ALA A 101 -9.22 0.94 -7.82
CA ALA A 101 -8.56 1.07 -6.52
C ALA A 101 -8.78 -0.17 -5.63
N VAL A 102 -9.93 -0.84 -5.76
CA VAL A 102 -10.18 -2.12 -5.10
C VAL A 102 -9.23 -3.21 -5.62
N VAL A 103 -9.05 -3.31 -6.93
CA VAL A 103 -8.12 -4.28 -7.55
C VAL A 103 -6.68 -3.98 -7.14
N TRP A 104 -6.26 -2.72 -7.20
CA TRP A 104 -4.88 -2.32 -6.83
C TRP A 104 -4.60 -2.56 -5.35
N LYS A 105 -5.61 -2.36 -4.48
CA LYS A 105 -5.51 -2.72 -3.06
C LYS A 105 -5.36 -4.22 -2.86
N GLN A 106 -6.10 -5.05 -3.59
CA GLN A 106 -5.97 -6.52 -3.50
C GLN A 106 -4.58 -6.98 -3.96
N GLU A 107 -4.11 -6.51 -5.11
CA GLU A 107 -2.78 -6.83 -5.61
C GLU A 107 -1.70 -6.39 -4.60
N PHE A 108 -1.78 -5.17 -4.07
CA PHE A 108 -0.87 -4.70 -3.02
C PHE A 108 -0.85 -5.65 -1.80
N GLN A 109 -2.02 -6.09 -1.32
CA GLN A 109 -2.11 -7.00 -0.19
C GLN A 109 -1.48 -8.36 -0.49
N ASP A 110 -1.70 -8.89 -1.70
CA ASP A 110 -1.14 -10.17 -2.15
C ASP A 110 0.39 -10.13 -2.26
N TYR A 111 0.95 -9.04 -2.78
CA TYR A 111 2.40 -8.86 -2.82
C TYR A 111 2.99 -8.62 -1.44
N MET A 112 2.35 -7.79 -0.61
CA MET A 112 2.81 -7.53 0.76
C MET A 112 2.81 -8.78 1.64
N ALA A 113 1.85 -9.69 1.46
CA ALA A 113 1.83 -10.96 2.17
C ALA A 113 3.05 -11.85 1.84
N ARG A 114 3.69 -11.64 0.68
CA ARG A 114 4.90 -12.35 0.24
C ARG A 114 6.20 -11.63 0.62
N VAL A 115 6.14 -10.30 0.75
CA VAL A 115 7.25 -9.46 1.26
C VAL A 115 7.45 -9.68 2.76
N GLN A 116 6.36 -9.91 3.50
CA GLN A 116 6.47 -10.29 4.90
C GLN A 116 7.16 -11.65 5.00
N PRO A 117 8.21 -11.79 5.83
CA PRO A 117 8.72 -13.12 6.14
C PRO A 117 7.56 -13.89 6.75
N SER A 118 7.42 -15.14 6.35
CA SER A 118 6.36 -16.06 6.81
C SER A 118 6.53 -16.44 8.28
N GLU A 119 6.62 -15.45 9.16
CA GLU A 119 6.50 -15.57 10.61
C GLU A 119 5.07 -15.17 10.99
N ASN A 120 4.11 -16.07 10.73
CA ASN A 120 3.04 -16.46 11.68
C ASN A 120 1.74 -16.91 10.99
N LEU A 121 1.59 -18.23 10.92
CA LEU A 121 0.34 -18.98 10.99
C LEU A 121 -0.45 -18.79 12.32
N PHE A 122 -0.23 -17.71 13.08
CA PHE A 122 -0.86 -17.49 14.39
C PHE A 122 -1.16 -16.01 14.62
N GLY A 123 -2.42 -15.60 14.47
CA GLY A 123 -2.77 -14.21 14.78
C GLY A 123 -4.16 -13.73 14.41
N ILE A 124 -5.21 -14.54 14.55
CA ILE A 124 -6.54 -13.98 14.78
C ILE A 124 -6.47 -13.21 16.10
N ARG A 125 -6.17 -11.91 16.07
CA ARG A 125 -6.52 -10.99 17.16
C ARG A 125 -7.94 -10.53 16.94
N SER A 126 -8.89 -11.45 17.18
CA SER A 126 -10.20 -11.01 17.66
C SER A 126 -9.92 -10.25 18.94
N VAL A 127 -10.24 -8.96 18.96
CA VAL A 127 -10.36 -8.23 20.22
C VAL A 127 -11.53 -8.85 20.96
N GLY A 128 -11.27 -9.91 21.71
CA GLY A 128 -12.17 -10.42 22.72
C GLY A 128 -12.32 -9.33 23.75
N ARG A 129 -13.39 -8.53 23.64
CA ARG A 129 -13.86 -7.67 24.72
C ARG A 129 -13.89 -8.54 25.97
N SER A 130 -12.96 -8.29 26.89
CA SER A 130 -13.03 -8.87 28.22
C SER A 130 -14.32 -8.34 28.84
N ASP A 131 -15.35 -9.18 28.80
CA ASP A 131 -16.59 -8.96 29.53
C ASP A 131 -16.21 -8.88 31.01
N ARG A 132 -16.33 -7.66 31.55
CA ARG A 132 -16.15 -7.40 32.96
C ARG A 132 -17.35 -8.00 33.69
N THR A 133 -17.31 -9.28 34.01
CA THR A 133 -18.24 -9.85 34.98
C THR A 133 -17.80 -9.41 36.37
N TYR A 134 -18.47 -8.37 36.90
CA TYR A 134 -18.45 -8.07 38.33
C TYR A 134 -19.21 -9.20 39.04
N SER A 135 -18.52 -10.02 39.84
CA SER A 135 -19.19 -10.82 40.86
C SER A 135 -19.66 -9.90 41.97
N TYR A 136 -20.96 -9.91 42.26
CA TYR A 136 -21.48 -9.50 43.56
C TYR A 136 -21.84 -10.76 44.35
N GLU A 137 -21.63 -10.65 45.66
CA GLU A 137 -21.73 -11.68 46.72
C GLU A 137 -22.95 -12.62 46.64
#